data_AF-A0A1Q7GRT5-F1
#
_entry.id   AF-A0A1Q7GRT5-F1
#
_cell.length_a   1.000
_cell.length_b   1.000
_cell.length_c   1.000
_cell.angle_alpha   90.00
_cell.angle_beta   90.00
_cell.angle_gamma   90.00
#
_symmetry.space_group_name_H-M   'P 1'
#
loop_
_entity.id
_entity.type
_entity.pdbx_description
1 polymer ?
#
loop_
_entity_poly.entity_id
_entity_poly.type
_entity_poly.pdbx_seq_one_letter_code
_entity_poly.pdbx_strand_id
1 'polypeptide(L)'
;MAANINVTPMIDVMLVLLIIFMIVTPAITAGFQATIPRAKNPDAREEQEGEIRLGIDRDGKFYLDVTGSSGKYTGPRYISDGQPHDRQNHVPESG
;
A
#
# COMPACT_ATOMS: atom_id res chain seq x y z
N MET A 1 -50.02 -45.75 -22.79
CA MET A 1 -50.13 -45.18 -21.43
C MET A 1 -49.49 -43.80 -21.47
N ALA A 2 -50.29 -42.74 -21.33
CA ALA A 2 -49.77 -41.37 -21.33
C ALA A 2 -49.07 -41.10 -20.00
N ALA A 3 -47.81 -40.65 -20.04
CA ALA A 3 -47.09 -40.18 -18.87
C ALA A 3 -47.65 -38.81 -18.48
N ASN A 4 -48.33 -38.73 -17.34
CA ASN A 4 -48.75 -37.45 -16.77
C ASN A 4 -47.51 -36.83 -16.11
N ILE A 5 -46.86 -35.91 -16.82
CA ILE A 5 -45.74 -35.16 -16.25
C ILE A 5 -46.30 -34.34 -15.10
N ASN A 6 -45.82 -34.61 -13.89
CA ASN A 6 -46.22 -33.81 -12.73
C ASN A 6 -45.66 -32.40 -12.89
N VAL A 7 -46.51 -31.45 -13.28
CA VAL A 7 -46.14 -30.04 -13.51
C VAL A 7 -46.02 -29.24 -12.22
N THR A 8 -46.62 -29.72 -11.12
CA THR A 8 -46.62 -29.00 -9.83
C THR A 8 -45.21 -28.83 -9.25
N PRO A 9 -44.33 -29.86 -9.25
CA PRO A 9 -42.94 -29.68 -8.83
C PRO A 9 -42.12 -28.83 -9.80
N MET A 10 -42.44 -28.85 -11.09
CA MET A 10 -41.72 -28.06 -12.10
C MET A 10 -41.97 -26.56 -11.91
N ILE A 11 -43.22 -26.19 -11.62
CA ILE A 11 -43.60 -24.81 -11.35
C ILE A 11 -42.93 -24.31 -10.07
N ASP A 12 -42.87 -25.12 -9.01
CA ASP A 12 -42.21 -24.77 -7.75
C ASP A 12 -40.74 -24.36 -7.96
N VAL A 13 -39.98 -25.17 -8.70
CA VAL A 13 -38.58 -24.85 -9.04
C VAL A 13 -38.47 -23.54 -9.82
N MET A 14 -39.37 -23.30 -10.79
CA MET A 14 -39.37 -22.06 -11.56
C MET A 14 -39.70 -20.83 -10.69
N LEU A 15 -40.65 -20.96 -9.76
CA LEU A 15 -41.02 -19.88 -8.83
C LEU A 15 -39.89 -19.54 -7.85
N VAL A 16 -39.17 -20.55 -7.34
CA VAL A 16 -38.00 -20.34 -6.49
C VAL A 16 -36.92 -19.53 -7.23
N LEU A 17 -36.64 -19.86 -8.49
CA LEU A 17 -35.67 -19.11 -9.30
C LEU A 17 -36.08 -17.65 -9.51
N LEU A 18 -37.38 -17.38 -9.71
CA LEU A 18 -37.90 -16.01 -9.84
C LEU A 18 -37.74 -15.21 -8.54
N ILE A 19 -38.05 -15.82 -7.39
CA ILE A 19 -37.89 -15.17 -6.07
C ILE A 19 -36.41 -14.85 -5.79
N ILE A 20 -35.49 -15.77 -6.11
CA ILE A 20 -34.06 -15.54 -5.96
C ILE A 20 -33.63 -14.31 -6.77
N PHE A 21 -34.03 -14.22 -8.04
CA PHE A 21 -33.69 -13.06 -8.87
C PHE A 21 -34.30 -11.74 -8.37
N MET A 22 -35.52 -11.76 -7.82
CA MET A 22 -36.15 -10.59 -7.20
C MET A 22 -35.41 -10.12 -5.94
N ILE A 23 -34.72 -11.00 -5.20
CA ILE A 23 -33.96 -10.64 -3.99
C ILE A 23 -32.54 -10.19 -4.32
N VAL A 24 -31.85 -10.90 -5.22
CA VAL A 24 -30.44 -10.62 -5.53
C VAL A 24 -30.26 -9.27 -6.23
N THR A 25 -31.17 -8.90 -7.14
CA THR A 25 -31.09 -7.63 -7.89
C THR A 25 -31.06 -6.38 -6.98
N PRO A 26 -32.01 -6.16 -6.05
CA PRO A 26 -31.93 -5.04 -5.11
C PRO A 26 -30.74 -5.14 -4.15
N ALA A 27 -30.34 -6.36 -3.76
CA ALA A 27 -29.18 -6.57 -2.89
C ALA A 27 -27.85 -6.13 -3.55
N ILE A 28 -27.68 -6.33 -4.86
CA ILE A 28 -26.50 -5.84 -5.62
C ILE A 28 -26.48 -4.31 -5.64
N THR A 29 -27.64 -3.66 -5.82
CA THR A 29 -27.73 -2.19 -5.89
C THR A 29 -27.54 -1.49 -4.54
N ALA A 30 -27.67 -2.24 -3.43
CA ALA A 30 -27.48 -1.71 -2.08
C ALA A 30 -26.02 -1.33 -1.77
N GLY A 31 -25.10 -1.51 -2.72
CA GLY A 31 -23.85 -0.77 -2.85
C GLY A 31 -22.98 -0.82 -1.60
N PHE A 32 -21.90 -1.60 -1.64
CA PHE A 32 -20.85 -1.49 -0.64
C PHE A 32 -20.33 -0.05 -0.62
N GLN A 33 -20.81 0.78 0.31
CA GLN A 33 -20.41 2.17 0.49
C GLN A 33 -19.02 2.19 1.14
N ALA A 34 -18.01 1.80 0.38
CA ALA A 34 -16.62 1.95 0.79
C ALA A 34 -16.28 3.44 0.75
N THR A 35 -16.18 4.07 1.92
CA THR A 35 -15.52 5.37 2.01
C THR A 35 -14.04 5.13 1.77
N ILE A 36 -13.57 5.42 0.56
CA ILE A 36 -12.14 5.43 0.27
C ILE A 36 -11.51 6.56 1.12
N PRO A 37 -10.54 6.26 1.98
CA PRO A 37 -9.87 7.28 2.77
C PRO A 37 -9.12 8.23 1.83
N ARG A 38 -9.47 9.52 1.84
CA ARG A 38 -8.68 10.54 1.17
C ARG A 38 -7.43 10.79 2.00
N ALA A 39 -6.26 10.52 1.44
CA ALA A 39 -5.00 10.90 2.04
C ALA A 39 -4.97 12.42 2.22
N LYS A 40 -4.99 12.89 3.47
CA LYS A 40 -4.44 14.21 3.77
C LYS A 40 -2.94 14.09 3.57
N ASN A 41 -2.41 14.72 2.52
CA ASN A 41 -0.98 14.96 2.47
C ASN A 41 -0.68 15.80 3.72
N PRO A 42 0.08 15.30 4.72
CA PRO A 42 0.54 16.19 5.76
C PRO A 42 1.29 17.32 5.05
N ASP A 43 1.04 18.57 5.44
CA ASP A 43 1.81 19.70 4.94
C ASP A 43 3.29 19.34 4.99
N ALA A 44 4.05 19.73 3.96
CA ALA A 44 5.47 19.45 3.89
C ALA A 44 6.11 19.90 5.21
N ARG A 45 6.46 18.93 6.05
CA ARG A 45 7.08 19.21 7.35
C ARG A 45 8.37 19.95 7.04
N GLU A 46 8.55 21.11 7.64
CA GLU A 46 9.80 21.86 7.52
C GLU A 46 10.95 20.93 7.89
N GLU A 47 11.91 20.79 6.97
CA GLU A 47 13.11 19.99 7.16
C GLU A 47 13.85 20.53 8.37
N GLN A 48 13.84 19.76 9.46
CA GLN A 48 14.55 20.14 10.68
C GLN A 48 16.03 19.86 10.49
N GLU A 49 16.89 20.74 11.02
CA GLU A 49 18.33 20.51 11.02
C GLU A 49 18.64 19.16 11.68
N GLY A 50 19.30 18.26 10.93
CA GLY A 50 19.59 16.90 11.37
C GLY A 50 18.50 15.86 11.07
N GLU A 51 17.48 16.19 10.25
CA GLU A 51 16.53 15.20 9.75
C GLU A 51 17.22 14.17 8.84
N ILE A 52 17.03 12.89 9.16
CA ILE A 52 17.47 11.75 8.34
C ILE A 52 16.22 11.09 7.77
N ARG A 53 16.10 11.04 6.44
CA ARG A 53 14.99 10.35 5.77
C ARG A 53 15.46 9.02 5.21
N LEU A 54 14.79 7.94 5.59
CA LEU A 54 14.98 6.62 5.02
C LEU A 54 13.95 6.40 3.91
N GLY A 55 14.43 6.19 2.68
CA GLY A 55 13.60 5.90 1.51
C GLY A 55 13.93 4.55 0.89
N ILE A 56 13.03 4.07 0.05
CA ILE A 56 13.20 2.85 -0.75
C ILE A 56 12.93 3.20 -2.22
N ASP A 57 13.85 2.80 -3.11
CA ASP A 57 13.71 2.98 -4.54
C ASP A 57 12.82 1.88 -5.17
N ARG A 58 12.38 2.07 -6.42
CA ARG A 58 11.59 1.12 -7.20
C ARG A 58 12.29 -0.23 -7.38
N ASP A 59 13.62 -0.22 -7.32
CA ASP A 59 14.46 -1.41 -7.36
C ASP A 59 14.60 -2.11 -5.98
N GLY A 60 13.88 -1.64 -4.96
CA GLY A 60 13.93 -2.19 -3.59
C GLY A 60 15.17 -1.79 -2.80
N LYS A 61 15.98 -0.86 -3.32
CA LYS A 61 17.21 -0.39 -2.65
C LYS A 61 16.88 0.69 -1.64
N PHE A 62 17.38 0.54 -0.43
CA PHE A 62 17.25 1.55 0.60
C PHE A 62 18.27 2.68 0.42
N TYR A 63 17.85 3.92 0.66
CA TYR A 63 18.71 5.09 0.67
C TYR A 63 18.41 5.98 1.86
N LEU A 64 19.44 6.67 2.33
CA LEU A 64 19.35 7.69 3.36
C LEU A 64 19.54 9.06 2.73
N ASP A 65 18.58 9.94 2.94
CA ASP A 65 18.73 11.37 2.67
C ASP A 65 19.17 12.04 3.97
N VAL A 66 20.39 12.58 3.98
CA VAL A 66 20.98 13.23 5.16
C VAL A 66 21.22 14.69 4.82
N THR A 67 20.45 15.56 5.48
CA THR A 67 20.77 16.98 5.57
C THR A 67 21.82 17.13 6.67
N GLY A 68 23.08 17.39 6.26
CA GLY A 68 24.18 17.54 7.21
C GLY A 68 23.97 18.74 8.15
N SER A 69 24.73 18.80 9.24
CA SER A 69 24.73 19.92 10.22
C SER A 69 25.12 21.28 9.64
N SER A 70 25.49 21.34 8.36
CA SER A 70 25.75 22.56 7.60
C SER A 70 24.55 23.03 6.77
N GLY A 71 23.38 22.36 6.89
CA GLY A 71 22.22 22.62 6.05
C GLY A 71 22.41 22.24 4.57
N LYS A 72 23.54 21.62 4.22
CA LYS A 72 23.84 21.23 2.84
C LYS A 72 23.21 19.87 2.53
N TYR A 73 22.34 19.85 1.53
CA TYR A 73 21.83 18.62 0.92
C TYR A 73 22.99 17.83 0.32
N THR A 74 23.21 16.61 0.84
CA THR A 74 24.31 15.73 0.37
C THR A 74 23.85 14.70 -0.66
N GLY A 75 22.55 14.65 -0.96
CA GLY A 75 21.96 13.69 -1.88
C GLY A 75 21.66 12.33 -1.23
N PRO A 76 20.88 11.47 -1.92
CA PRO A 76 20.52 10.16 -1.42
C PRO A 76 21.76 9.25 -1.40
N ARG A 77 22.14 8.80 -0.20
CA ARG A 77 23.20 7.82 0.00
C ARG A 77 22.59 6.43 0.10
N TYR A 78 22.77 5.63 -0.93
CA TYR A 78 22.34 4.22 -0.92
C TYR A 78 23.10 3.44 0.14
N ILE A 79 22.38 2.67 0.96
CA ILE A 79 23.02 1.72 1.86
C ILE A 79 23.53 0.55 1.01
N SER A 80 24.80 0.62 0.63
CA SER A 80 25.47 -0.51 0.00
C SER A 80 25.88 -1.45 1.13
N ASP A 81 25.30 -2.65 1.17
CA ASP A 81 25.71 -3.71 2.10
C ASP A 81 27.22 -3.93 1.95
N GLY A 82 27.99 -3.52 2.97
CA GLY A 82 29.37 -3.97 3.16
C GLY A 82 30.52 -3.05 2.75
N GLN A 83 30.58 -1.80 3.21
CA GLN A 83 31.88 -1.18 3.48
C GLN A 83 32.06 -0.92 4.98
N PRO A 84 32.87 -1.73 5.68
CA PRO A 84 33.33 -1.38 7.01
C PRO A 84 34.22 -0.13 6.89
N HIS A 85 33.90 0.90 7.67
CA HIS A 85 34.72 2.08 7.87
C HIS A 85 35.99 1.70 8.65
N ASP A 86 36.88 0.93 8.02
CA ASP A 86 38.15 0.52 8.62
C ASP A 86 39.30 1.43 8.14
N ARG A 87 39.88 2.12 9.13
CA ARG A 87 41.22 2.76 9.17
C ARG A 87 41.31 4.11 8.43
N GLN A 88 41.87 5.18 9.00
CA GLN A 88 43.07 5.25 9.82
C GLN A 88 43.07 6.56 10.64
N ASN A 89 43.35 6.47 11.93
CA ASN A 89 43.82 7.60 12.74
C ASN A 89 45.04 8.26 12.08
N HIS A 90 45.08 9.59 12.03
CA HIS A 90 46.33 10.33 11.97
C HIS A 90 46.38 11.27 13.19
N VAL A 91 47.23 10.90 14.14
CA VAL A 91 47.57 11.65 15.35
C VAL A 91 48.44 12.85 14.92
N PRO A 92 48.29 14.05 15.52
CA PRO A 92 49.18 15.16 15.20
C PRO A 92 50.56 14.92 15.83
N GLU A 93 51.61 14.82 15.02
CA GLU A 93 52.99 14.94 15.52
C GLU A 93 53.29 16.41 15.78
N SER A 94 53.62 16.71 17.04
CA SER A 94 54.18 17.96 17.51
C SER A 94 55.62 18.15 17.02
N GLY A 95 55.94 19.34 16.52
CA GLY A 95 57.30 19.81 16.26
C GLY A 95 57.33 21.30 16.03
#